data_AF-A0A6F8XIR5-F1
#
_entry.id   AF-A0A6F8XIR5-F1
#
_cell.length_a   1.000
_cell.length_b   1.000
_cell.length_c   1.000
_cell.angle_alpha   90.00
_cell.angle_beta   90.00
_cell.angle_gamma   90.00
#
_symmetry.space_group_name_H-M   'P 1'
#
loop_
_entity.id
_entity.type
_entity.pdbx_description
1 polymer ?
#
loop_
_entity_poly.entity_id
_entity_poly.type
_entity_poly.pdbx_seq_one_letter_code
_entity_poly.pdbx_strand_id
1 'polypeptide(L)'
;MAWFDSVKDLVGISLALLAVIVSLVTVLISRRREQASSYLAIQELMLSDEVQRGRLLIYQSGISGRIPPLGTADYFRIVRALSVFDLLGAYARKGIVRREWVLDYWHPRLQALRAGYELVNYREDGPYPNHGRPDLLDLIERAERYDCRRQCCTDGRRERRLSRGKAQTGIAREAELPNKAAPPPTA
;
A
#
# COMPACT_ATOMS: atom_id res chain seq x y z
N MET A 1 66.61 13.59 -0.23
CA MET A 1 65.59 14.09 -1.17
C MET A 1 64.43 13.12 -1.35
N ALA A 2 64.66 11.80 -1.48
CA ALA A 2 63.60 10.78 -1.65
C ALA A 2 62.47 10.75 -0.58
N TRP A 3 62.73 11.20 0.64
CA TRP A 3 61.69 11.31 1.70
C TRP A 3 60.61 12.35 1.36
N PHE A 4 61.00 13.47 0.74
CA PHE A 4 60.06 14.54 0.38
C PHE A 4 59.11 14.08 -0.72
N ASP A 5 59.62 13.34 -1.71
CA ASP A 5 58.82 12.77 -2.80
C ASP A 5 57.80 11.76 -2.26
N SER A 6 58.21 10.91 -1.31
CA SER A 6 57.33 9.92 -0.68
C SER A 6 56.18 10.57 0.10
N VAL A 7 56.46 11.66 0.84
CA VAL A 7 55.42 12.40 1.58
C VAL A 7 54.45 13.09 0.62
N LYS A 8 54.97 13.68 -0.46
CA LYS A 8 54.16 14.36 -1.48
C LYS A 8 53.18 13.40 -2.15
N ASP A 9 53.63 12.20 -2.50
CA ASP A 9 52.80 11.19 -3.16
C ASP A 9 51.70 10.67 -2.22
N LEU A 10 52.03 10.43 -0.95
CA LEU A 10 51.05 10.00 0.06
C LEU A 10 49.97 11.06 0.32
N VAL A 11 50.35 12.34 0.36
CA VAL A 11 49.40 13.46 0.48
C VAL A 11 48.52 13.55 -0.76
N GLY A 12 49.11 13.42 -1.96
CA GLY A 12 48.35 13.42 -3.22
C GLY A 12 47.31 12.31 -3.30
N ILE A 13 47.69 11.08 -2.93
CA ILE A 13 46.79 9.93 -2.88
C ILE A 13 45.68 10.15 -1.85
N SER A 14 46.02 10.65 -0.67
CA SER A 14 45.04 10.91 0.40
C SER A 14 44.02 11.96 -0.02
N LEU A 15 44.46 13.04 -0.68
CA LEU A 15 43.58 14.07 -1.21
C LEU A 15 42.67 13.54 -2.32
N ALA A 16 43.21 12.73 -3.24
CA ALA A 16 42.42 12.09 -4.29
C ALA A 16 41.34 11.15 -3.71
N LEU A 17 41.70 10.33 -2.72
CA LEU A 17 40.76 9.44 -2.04
C LEU A 17 39.66 10.23 -1.33
N LEU A 18 40.01 11.32 -0.65
CA LEU A 18 39.05 12.18 0.04
C LEU A 18 38.08 12.82 -0.96
N ALA A 19 38.57 13.29 -2.10
CA ALA A 19 37.73 13.83 -3.17
C ALA A 19 36.73 12.78 -3.71
N VAL A 20 37.16 11.54 -3.89
CA VAL A 20 36.28 10.43 -4.32
C VAL A 20 35.20 10.15 -3.27
N ILE A 21 35.56 10.11 -1.99
CA ILE A 21 34.60 9.90 -0.89
C ILE A 21 33.56 11.03 -0.86
N VAL A 22 34.00 12.29 -0.94
CA VAL A 22 33.10 13.46 -0.95
C VAL A 22 32.17 13.43 -2.15
N SER A 23 32.67 13.06 -3.33
CA SER A 23 31.86 12.92 -4.54
C SER A 23 30.78 11.85 -4.36
N LEU A 24 31.16 10.67 -3.86
CA LEU A 24 30.24 9.57 -3.62
C LEU A 24 29.15 9.95 -2.60
N VAL A 25 29.53 10.56 -1.48
CA VAL A 25 28.58 11.03 -0.46
C VAL A 25 27.62 12.06 -1.03
N THR A 26 28.11 13.00 -1.85
CA THR A 26 27.28 14.01 -2.51
C THR A 26 26.25 13.38 -3.43
N VAL A 27 26.63 12.39 -4.25
CA VAL A 27 25.72 11.65 -5.13
C VAL A 27 24.64 10.92 -4.32
N LEU A 28 25.01 10.30 -3.21
CA LEU A 28 24.05 9.60 -2.33
C LEU A 28 23.05 10.56 -1.68
N ILE A 29 23.51 11.73 -1.22
CA ILE A 29 22.64 12.77 -0.64
C ILE A 29 21.71 13.32 -1.72
N SER A 30 22.23 13.62 -2.91
CA SER A 30 21.45 14.13 -4.05
C SER A 30 20.33 13.16 -4.42
N ARG A 31 20.65 11.88 -4.58
CA ARG A 31 19.67 10.82 -4.88
C ARG A 31 18.58 10.72 -3.81
N ARG A 32 18.93 10.84 -2.52
CA ARG A 32 17.94 10.83 -1.44
C ARG A 32 17.01 12.05 -1.47
N ARG A 33 17.52 13.22 -1.84
CA ARG A 33 16.72 14.44 -2.00
C ARG A 33 15.76 14.34 -3.17
N GLU A 34 16.22 13.81 -4.30
CA GLU A 34 15.38 13.55 -5.47
C GLU A 34 14.24 12.59 -5.12
N GLN A 35 14.56 11.46 -4.47
CA GLN A 35 13.54 10.50 -4.00
C GLN A 35 12.52 11.15 -3.05
N ALA A 36 12.96 12.04 -2.15
CA ALA A 36 12.08 12.77 -1.24
C ALA A 36 11.16 13.74 -1.99
N SER A 37 11.69 14.46 -2.97
CA SER A 37 10.92 15.37 -3.82
C SER A 37 9.87 14.62 -4.64
N SER A 38 10.26 13.51 -5.30
CA SER A 38 9.32 12.67 -6.05
C SER A 38 8.24 12.07 -5.15
N TYR A 39 8.60 11.68 -3.92
CA TYR A 39 7.64 11.18 -2.94
C TYR A 39 6.61 12.25 -2.53
N LEU A 40 7.06 13.49 -2.28
CA LEU A 40 6.16 14.58 -1.94
C LEU A 40 5.24 14.94 -3.12
N ALA A 41 5.77 14.94 -4.35
CA ALA A 41 4.98 15.19 -5.54
C ALA A 41 3.86 14.16 -5.75
N ILE A 42 4.16 12.86 -5.58
CA ILE A 42 3.13 11.82 -5.67
C ILE A 42 2.15 11.88 -4.51
N GLN A 43 2.61 12.23 -3.30
CA GLN A 43 1.74 12.44 -2.15
C GLN A 43 0.73 13.55 -2.41
N GLU A 44 1.17 14.69 -2.92
CA GLU A 44 0.29 15.80 -3.28
C GLU A 44 -0.77 15.35 -4.31
N LEU A 45 -0.35 14.63 -5.36
CA LEU A 45 -1.28 14.07 -6.35
C LEU A 45 -2.30 13.12 -5.70
N MET A 46 -1.86 12.24 -4.79
CA MET A 46 -2.74 11.31 -4.08
C MET A 46 -3.67 12.01 -3.10
N LEU A 47 -3.28 13.17 -2.57
CA LEU A 47 -4.08 14.00 -1.67
C LEU A 47 -5.03 14.94 -2.40
N SER A 48 -4.95 15.04 -3.72
CA SER A 48 -5.93 15.78 -4.52
C SER A 48 -7.36 15.30 -4.26
N ASP A 49 -8.31 16.24 -4.20
CA ASP A 49 -9.72 15.98 -3.90
C ASP A 49 -10.31 14.89 -4.80
N GLU A 50 -9.96 14.90 -6.08
CA GLU A 50 -10.43 13.92 -7.05
C GLU A 50 -9.95 12.50 -6.73
N VAL A 51 -8.66 12.32 -6.42
CA VAL A 51 -8.11 11.02 -6.07
C VAL A 51 -8.65 10.55 -4.72
N GLN A 52 -8.84 11.47 -3.76
CA GLN A 52 -9.45 11.15 -2.46
C GLN A 52 -10.89 10.67 -2.61
N ARG A 53 -11.72 11.35 -3.42
CA ARG A 53 -13.09 10.92 -3.73
C ARG A 53 -13.11 9.56 -4.44
N GLY A 54 -12.25 9.37 -5.44
CA GLY A 54 -12.10 8.08 -6.10
C GLY A 54 -11.72 6.96 -5.13
N ARG A 55 -10.81 7.23 -4.18
CA ARG A 55 -10.43 6.28 -3.12
C ARG A 55 -11.60 5.93 -2.20
N LEU A 56 -12.39 6.92 -1.78
CA LEU A 56 -13.58 6.68 -0.97
C LEU A 56 -14.59 5.81 -1.71
N LEU A 57 -14.81 6.07 -3.00
CA LEU A 57 -15.67 5.23 -3.85
C LEU A 57 -15.15 3.80 -3.95
N ILE A 58 -13.83 3.60 -4.13
CA ILE A 58 -13.22 2.26 -4.14
C ILE A 58 -13.50 1.52 -2.82
N TYR A 59 -13.36 2.18 -1.67
CA TYR A 59 -13.65 1.57 -0.37
C TYR A 59 -15.13 1.23 -0.21
N GLN A 60 -16.02 2.16 -0.58
CA GLN A 60 -17.47 1.93 -0.56
C GLN A 60 -17.87 0.77 -1.47
N SER A 61 -17.26 0.66 -2.65
CA SER A 61 -17.46 -0.46 -3.56
C SER A 61 -16.96 -1.78 -2.98
N GLY A 62 -15.80 -1.77 -2.33
CA GLY A 62 -15.27 -2.96 -1.62
C GLY A 62 -16.16 -3.43 -0.47
N ILE A 63 -16.80 -2.50 0.26
CA ILE A 63 -17.73 -2.83 1.36
C ILE A 63 -19.10 -3.29 0.83
N SER A 64 -19.64 -2.60 -0.16
CA SER A 64 -21.00 -2.85 -0.69
C SER A 64 -21.07 -3.96 -1.73
N GLY A 65 -19.92 -4.36 -2.31
CA GLY A 65 -19.86 -5.24 -3.47
C GLY A 65 -20.42 -4.62 -4.76
N ARG A 66 -20.67 -3.30 -4.77
CA ARG A 66 -21.28 -2.60 -5.91
C ARG A 66 -20.33 -1.53 -6.45
N ILE A 67 -20.14 -1.52 -7.76
CA ILE A 67 -19.40 -0.48 -8.48
C ILE A 67 -20.40 0.48 -9.11
N PRO A 68 -20.12 1.79 -9.18
CA PRO A 68 -20.83 2.71 -10.05
C PRO A 68 -20.95 2.17 -11.49
N PRO A 69 -22.06 2.45 -12.20
CA PRO A 69 -22.22 2.04 -13.59
C PRO A 69 -21.09 2.56 -14.49
N LEU A 70 -20.75 1.78 -15.52
CA LEU A 70 -19.74 2.17 -16.51
C LEU A 70 -20.11 3.50 -17.18
N GLY A 71 -19.10 4.32 -17.48
CA GLY A 71 -19.28 5.63 -18.11
C GLY A 71 -19.80 6.74 -17.20
N THR A 72 -20.09 6.45 -15.92
CA THR A 72 -20.45 7.50 -14.95
C THR A 72 -19.21 8.26 -14.46
N ALA A 73 -19.42 9.50 -14.01
CA ALA A 73 -18.36 10.32 -13.42
C ALA A 73 -17.68 9.62 -12.23
N ASP A 74 -18.44 8.89 -11.41
CA ASP A 74 -17.91 8.15 -10.27
C ASP A 74 -17.07 6.94 -10.69
N TYR A 75 -17.47 6.23 -11.74
CA TYR A 75 -16.63 5.19 -12.32
C TYR A 75 -15.29 5.75 -12.81
N PHE A 76 -15.28 6.91 -13.49
CA PHE A 76 -14.04 7.55 -13.93
C PHE A 76 -13.14 7.99 -12.76
N ARG A 77 -13.73 8.45 -11.65
CA ARG A 77 -12.98 8.79 -10.42
C ARG A 77 -12.32 7.56 -9.82
N ILE A 78 -13.01 6.42 -9.75
CA ILE A 78 -12.45 5.13 -9.32
C ILE A 78 -11.25 4.77 -10.19
N VAL A 79 -11.44 4.76 -11.51
CA VAL A 79 -10.38 4.40 -12.48
C VAL A 79 -9.17 5.32 -12.33
N ARG A 80 -9.39 6.64 -12.24
CA ARG A 80 -8.31 7.61 -12.04
C ARG A 80 -7.56 7.39 -10.74
N ALA A 81 -8.27 7.19 -9.63
CA ALA A 81 -7.63 6.91 -8.34
C ALA A 81 -6.78 5.64 -8.40
N LEU A 82 -7.32 4.53 -8.94
CA LEU A 82 -6.57 3.28 -9.11
C LEU A 82 -5.32 3.48 -9.99
N SER A 83 -5.40 4.26 -11.06
CA SER A 83 -4.24 4.56 -11.91
C SER A 83 -3.16 5.38 -11.20
N VAL A 84 -3.54 6.30 -10.30
CA VAL A 84 -2.58 7.04 -9.47
C VAL A 84 -1.89 6.11 -8.46
N PHE A 85 -2.64 5.17 -7.86
CA PHE A 85 -2.06 4.16 -6.98
C PHE A 85 -1.14 3.17 -7.73
N ASP A 86 -1.47 2.82 -8.97
CA ASP A 86 -0.60 2.01 -9.84
C ASP A 86 0.69 2.75 -10.21
N LEU A 87 0.60 4.06 -10.51
CA LEU A 87 1.77 4.92 -10.73
C LEU A 87 2.68 4.95 -9.49
N LEU A 88 2.11 5.05 -8.29
CA LEU A 88 2.87 4.95 -7.03
C LEU A 88 3.59 3.60 -6.92
N GLY A 89 2.92 2.50 -7.25
CA GLY A 89 3.51 1.16 -7.32
C GLY A 89 4.69 1.11 -8.29
N ALA A 90 4.52 1.66 -9.49
CA ALA A 90 5.55 1.70 -10.52
C ALA A 90 6.77 2.52 -10.08
N TYR A 91 6.54 3.66 -9.41
CA TYR A 91 7.62 4.50 -8.88
C TYR A 91 8.36 3.84 -7.73
N ALA A 92 7.65 3.13 -6.85
CA ALA A 92 8.25 2.33 -5.78
C ALA A 92 9.06 1.14 -6.33
N ARG A 93 8.57 0.49 -7.39
CA ARG A 93 9.28 -0.61 -8.07
C ARG A 93 10.56 -0.14 -8.73
N LYS A 94 10.53 1.00 -9.41
CA LYS A 94 11.68 1.61 -10.11
C LYS A 94 12.67 2.30 -9.16
N GLY A 95 12.38 2.40 -7.86
CA GLY A 95 13.24 3.07 -6.88
C GLY A 95 13.29 4.60 -7.02
N ILE A 96 12.35 5.18 -7.77
CA ILE A 96 12.11 6.63 -7.86
C ILE A 96 11.59 7.14 -6.52
N VAL A 97 10.69 6.35 -5.92
CA VAL A 97 10.24 6.56 -4.54
C VAL A 97 10.75 5.41 -3.69
N ARG A 98 11.20 5.70 -2.48
CA ARG A 98 11.62 4.66 -1.54
C ARG A 98 10.40 3.85 -1.11
N ARG A 99 10.43 2.55 -1.39
CA ARG A 99 9.35 1.61 -1.07
C ARG A 99 9.02 1.61 0.43
N GLU A 100 10.04 1.71 1.29
CA GLU A 100 9.84 1.76 2.75
C GLU A 100 8.94 2.92 3.15
N TRP A 101 9.15 4.12 2.57
CA TRP A 101 8.32 5.28 2.88
C TRP A 101 6.87 5.09 2.47
N VAL A 102 6.66 4.47 1.31
CA VAL A 102 5.31 4.14 0.83
C VAL A 102 4.63 3.18 1.79
N LEU A 103 5.27 2.07 2.13
CA LEU A 103 4.67 1.06 3.02
C LEU A 103 4.48 1.61 4.43
N ASP A 104 5.45 2.34 5.00
CA ASP A 104 5.34 2.94 6.33
C ASP A 104 4.09 3.81 6.49
N TYR A 105 3.71 4.55 5.45
CA TYR A 105 2.59 5.48 5.51
C TYR A 105 1.28 4.90 4.93
N TRP A 106 1.36 4.20 3.80
CA TRP A 106 0.19 3.79 3.03
C TRP A 106 -0.29 2.37 3.28
N HIS A 107 0.46 1.50 3.98
CA HIS A 107 0.08 0.09 4.09
C HIS A 107 -1.36 -0.15 4.59
N PRO A 108 -1.95 0.57 5.59
CA PRO A 108 -3.32 0.28 6.02
C PRO A 108 -4.34 0.63 4.93
N ARG A 109 -4.07 1.71 4.19
CA ARG A 109 -4.93 2.20 3.10
C ARG A 109 -4.84 1.27 1.90
N LEU A 110 -3.65 0.79 1.57
CA LEU A 110 -3.43 -0.20 0.51
C LEU A 110 -4.11 -1.53 0.83
N GLN A 111 -4.03 -2.01 2.08
CA GLN A 111 -4.77 -3.19 2.54
C GLN A 111 -6.29 -3.00 2.38
N ALA A 112 -6.83 -1.85 2.79
CA ALA A 112 -8.26 -1.54 2.64
C ALA A 112 -8.70 -1.42 1.17
N LEU A 113 -7.78 -1.09 0.25
CA LEU A 113 -8.07 -0.94 -1.18
C LEU A 113 -8.31 -2.29 -1.87
N ARG A 114 -7.83 -3.40 -1.30
CA ARG A 114 -7.84 -4.74 -1.92
C ARG A 114 -9.20 -5.14 -2.47
N ALA A 115 -10.24 -5.11 -1.64
CA ALA A 115 -11.57 -5.57 -2.05
C ALA A 115 -12.15 -4.74 -3.21
N GLY A 116 -12.02 -3.42 -3.15
CA GLY A 116 -12.46 -2.54 -4.23
C GLY A 116 -11.61 -2.66 -5.50
N TYR A 117 -10.30 -2.89 -5.35
CA TYR A 117 -9.38 -3.17 -6.46
C TYR A 117 -9.80 -4.42 -7.23
N GLU A 118 -10.07 -5.53 -6.52
CA GLU A 118 -10.45 -6.80 -7.15
C GLU A 118 -11.78 -6.66 -7.89
N LEU A 119 -12.76 -6.03 -7.25
CA LEU A 119 -14.08 -5.82 -7.83
C LEU A 119 -14.01 -5.02 -9.15
N VAL A 120 -13.15 -3.99 -9.22
CA VAL A 120 -12.99 -3.16 -10.43
C VAL A 120 -12.14 -3.84 -11.50
N ASN A 121 -11.09 -4.57 -11.14
CA ASN A 121 -10.15 -5.15 -12.11
C ASN A 121 -10.55 -6.52 -12.66
N TYR A 122 -11.35 -7.31 -11.95
CA TYR A 122 -11.79 -8.64 -12.41
C TYR A 122 -13.11 -8.62 -13.19
N ARG A 123 -13.57 -7.43 -13.59
CA ARG A 123 -14.80 -7.28 -14.36
C ARG A 123 -14.54 -7.57 -15.85
N GLU A 124 -15.09 -8.66 -16.37
CA GLU A 124 -14.87 -9.12 -17.76
C GLU A 124 -15.37 -8.14 -18.83
N ASP A 125 -16.41 -7.36 -18.53
CA ASP A 125 -17.08 -6.40 -19.42
C ASP A 125 -16.55 -4.97 -19.27
N GLY A 126 -15.45 -4.78 -18.54
CA GLY A 126 -14.85 -3.46 -18.37
C GLY A 126 -14.24 -2.90 -19.68
N PRO A 127 -14.19 -1.57 -19.85
CA PRO A 127 -13.56 -0.93 -21.02
C PRO A 127 -12.03 -1.16 -21.10
N TYR A 128 -11.45 -1.84 -20.12
CA TYR A 128 -10.03 -2.13 -20.02
C TYR A 128 -9.79 -3.64 -19.84
N PRO A 129 -10.16 -4.48 -20.83
CA PRO A 129 -9.95 -5.92 -20.74
C PRO A 129 -8.46 -6.22 -20.59
N ASN A 130 -8.09 -7.05 -19.62
CA ASN A 130 -6.71 -7.50 -19.35
C ASN A 130 -5.71 -6.41 -18.93
N HIS A 131 -6.12 -5.15 -18.70
CA HIS A 131 -5.25 -4.14 -18.11
C HIS A 131 -5.25 -4.26 -16.59
N GLY A 132 -4.62 -5.33 -16.12
CA GLY A 132 -4.21 -5.40 -14.72
C GLY A 132 -3.42 -4.14 -14.36
N ARG A 133 -3.53 -3.73 -13.11
CA ARG A 133 -2.68 -2.71 -12.50
C ARG A 133 -1.64 -3.45 -11.65
N PRO A 134 -0.63 -4.10 -12.31
CA PRO A 134 0.23 -5.07 -11.63
C PRO A 134 1.13 -4.39 -10.60
N ASP A 135 1.48 -3.13 -10.83
CA ASP A 135 2.26 -2.34 -9.90
C ASP A 135 1.48 -2.05 -8.62
N LEU A 136 0.20 -1.72 -8.75
CA LEU A 136 -0.69 -1.61 -7.60
C LEU A 136 -0.89 -2.95 -6.89
N LEU A 137 -1.09 -4.04 -7.63
CA LEU A 137 -1.27 -5.36 -7.04
C LEU A 137 -0.05 -5.78 -6.21
N ASP A 138 1.16 -5.68 -6.79
CA ASP A 138 2.43 -5.93 -6.07
C ASP A 138 2.52 -5.05 -4.81
N LEU A 139 2.13 -3.78 -4.91
CA LEU A 139 2.15 -2.86 -3.77
C LEU A 139 1.14 -3.24 -2.68
N ILE A 140 -0.07 -3.69 -3.05
CA ILE A 140 -1.08 -4.18 -2.11
C ILE A 140 -0.60 -5.47 -1.41
N GLU A 141 -0.08 -6.44 -2.15
CA GLU A 141 0.44 -7.69 -1.57
C GLU A 141 1.62 -7.44 -0.62
N ARG A 142 2.48 -6.46 -0.94
CA ARG A 142 3.55 -6.03 -0.03
C ARG A 142 2.98 -5.35 1.21
N ALA A 143 1.95 -4.51 1.06
CA ALA A 143 1.28 -3.87 2.18
C ALA A 143 0.61 -4.89 3.12
N GLU A 144 -0.02 -5.95 2.60
CA GLU A 144 -0.59 -7.04 3.38
C GLU A 144 0.45 -7.79 4.22
N ARG A 145 1.67 -7.95 3.68
CA ARG A 145 2.79 -8.60 4.36
C ARG A 145 3.63 -7.64 5.21
N TYR A 146 3.30 -6.34 5.22
CA TYR A 146 4.14 -5.33 5.87
C TYR A 146 4.04 -5.41 7.40
N ASP A 147 5.17 -5.71 8.05
CA ASP A 147 5.22 -5.71 9.51
C ASP A 147 5.44 -4.30 10.05
N CYS A 148 4.31 -3.65 10.34
CA CYS A 148 4.27 -2.32 10.90
C CYS A 148 4.65 -2.34 12.39
N ARG A 149 5.80 -1.73 12.70
CA ARG A 149 6.32 -1.58 14.08
C ARG A 149 5.63 -0.47 14.88
N ARG A 150 4.69 0.26 14.29
CA ARG A 150 3.96 1.37 14.93
C ARG A 150 2.73 0.86 15.68
N GLN A 151 2.30 1.62 16.70
CA GLN A 151 1.17 1.26 17.56
C GLN A 151 -0.15 1.01 16.80
N CYS A 152 -0.37 1.69 15.67
CA CYS A 152 -1.56 1.53 14.83
C CYS A 152 -1.80 0.09 14.32
N CYS A 153 -0.79 -0.78 14.38
CA CYS A 153 -0.83 -2.15 13.85
C CYS A 153 -0.80 -3.23 14.94
N THR A 154 -0.55 -2.85 16.19
CA THR A 154 -0.49 -3.77 17.34
C THR A 154 -1.86 -3.97 17.98
N ASP A 155 -2.73 -2.94 17.99
CA ASP A 155 -4.08 -3.06 18.55
C ASP A 155 -5.05 -3.84 17.63
N GLY A 156 -4.99 -3.63 16.31
CA GLY A 156 -5.83 -4.36 15.35
C GLY A 156 -5.52 -5.87 15.25
N ARG A 157 -4.27 -6.28 15.52
CA ARG A 157 -3.88 -7.71 15.64
C ARG A 157 -4.35 -8.34 16.96
N ARG A 158 -4.55 -7.53 18.01
CA ARG A 158 -5.08 -7.98 19.30
C ARG A 158 -6.59 -8.20 19.22
N GLU A 159 -7.32 -7.28 18.60
CA GLU A 159 -8.77 -7.41 18.38
C GLU A 159 -9.15 -8.56 17.45
N ARG A 160 -8.45 -8.75 16.32
CA ARG A 160 -8.72 -9.92 15.45
C ARG A 160 -8.44 -11.27 16.15
N ARG A 161 -7.48 -11.33 17.08
CA ARG A 161 -7.23 -12.52 17.90
C ARG A 161 -8.36 -12.77 18.90
N LEU A 162 -8.88 -11.72 19.54
CA LEU A 162 -9.98 -11.81 20.49
C LEU A 162 -11.32 -12.16 19.81
N SER A 163 -11.59 -11.62 18.62
CA SER A 163 -12.81 -11.94 17.85
C SER A 163 -12.79 -13.36 17.28
N ARG A 164 -11.62 -13.88 16.87
CA ARG A 164 -11.48 -15.31 16.49
C ARG A 164 -11.70 -16.26 17.67
N GLY A 165 -11.24 -15.88 18.87
CA GLY A 165 -11.48 -16.64 20.10
C GLY A 165 -12.97 -16.70 20.47
N LYS A 166 -13.72 -15.60 20.31
CA LYS A 166 -15.17 -15.55 20.56
C LYS A 166 -15.99 -16.31 19.51
N ALA A 167 -15.62 -16.26 18.24
CA ALA A 167 -16.30 -17.04 17.20
C ALA A 167 -16.16 -18.56 17.43
N GLN A 168 -15.03 -19.02 17.97
CA GLN A 168 -14.83 -20.42 18.32
C GLN A 168 -15.56 -20.84 19.61
N THR A 169 -15.86 -19.92 20.53
CA THR A 169 -16.67 -20.22 21.74
C THR A 169 -18.18 -20.12 21.50
N GLY A 170 -18.63 -19.39 20.47
CA GLY A 170 -20.06 -19.29 20.11
C GLY A 170 -20.60 -20.53 19.39
N ILE A 171 -19.81 -21.18 18.55
CA ILE A 171 -20.25 -22.38 17.78
C ILE A 171 -20.44 -23.60 18.70
N ALA A 172 -19.83 -23.62 19.89
CA ALA A 172 -20.00 -24.72 20.85
C ALA A 172 -21.27 -24.60 21.72
N ARG A 173 -22.03 -23.50 21.65
CA ARG A 173 -23.18 -23.26 22.56
C ARG A 173 -24.55 -23.30 21.89
N GLU A 174 -24.62 -23.46 20.57
CA GLU A 174 -25.87 -23.47 19.80
C GLU A 174 -26.24 -24.85 19.25
N ALA A 175 -25.63 -25.92 19.79
CA ALA A 175 -25.94 -27.31 19.44
C ALA A 175 -26.88 -28.01 20.43
N GLU A 176 -27.42 -27.31 21.44
CA GLU A 176 -28.25 -27.95 22.47
C GLU A 176 -29.43 -27.06 22.87
N LEU A 177 -30.44 -26.99 22.00
CA LEU A 177 -31.79 -26.58 22.37
C LEU A 177 -32.79 -27.60 21.82
N PRO A 178 -33.38 -28.45 22.68
CA PRO A 178 -34.29 -29.49 22.26
C PRO A 178 -35.61 -28.91 21.74
N ASN A 179 -36.00 -29.43 20.58
CA ASN A 179 -37.26 -29.27 19.89
C ASN A 179 -38.46 -29.52 20.83
N LYS A 180 -39.14 -28.44 21.25
CA LYS A 180 -40.36 -28.52 22.06
C LYS A 180 -41.55 -28.53 21.12
N ALA A 181 -42.13 -29.73 20.94
CA ALA A 181 -43.30 -30.00 20.12
C ALA A 181 -44.51 -29.12 20.51
N ALA A 182 -45.21 -28.62 19.49
CA ALA A 182 -46.47 -27.90 19.62
C ALA A 182 -47.64 -28.89 19.86
N PRO A 183 -48.61 -28.55 20.73
CA PRO A 183 -49.82 -29.36 20.91
C PRO A 183 -50.84 -29.14 19.76
N PRO A 184 -51.69 -30.15 19.47
CA PRO A 184 -52.65 -30.11 18.38
C PRO A 184 -53.84 -29.17 18.67
N PRO A 185 -54.55 -28.70 17.62
CA PRO A 185 -55.72 -27.85 17.77
C PRO A 185 -56.92 -28.64 18.32
N THR A 186 -57.51 -28.11 19.40
CA THR A 186 -58.84 -28.51 19.88
C THR A 186 -59.94 -27.96 18.97
N ALA A 187 -60.87 -28.85 18.62
CA ALA A 187 -62.08 -28.60 17.85
C ALA A 187 -63.13 -27.78 18.62
#